data_AF-A0A2V5QM48-F1
#
_entry.id   AF-A0A2V5QM48-F1
#
_cell.length_a   1.000
_cell.length_b   1.000
_cell.length_c   1.000
_cell.angle_alpha   90.00
_cell.angle_beta   90.00
_cell.angle_gamma   90.00
#
_symmetry.space_group_name_H-M   'P 1'
#
loop_
_entity.id
_entity.type
_entity.pdbx_description
1 polymer ?
#
loop_
_entity_poly.entity_id
_entity_poly.type
_entity_poly.pdbx_seq_one_letter_code
_entity_poly.pdbx_strand_id
1 'polypeptide(L)' 'MITAPSWLLLLFSLPTNRNTERVAVWRRLKKMGAVQIKTSTYLLPDEPAQYEQFQ' A
#
# COMPACT_ATOMS: atom_id res chain seq x y z
N MET A 1 -4.90 26.05 -6.08
CA MET A 1 -5.76 24.87 -6.29
C MET A 1 -5.51 23.96 -5.12
N ILE A 2 -6.52 23.69 -4.29
CA ILE A 2 -6.37 22.86 -3.10
C ILE A 2 -6.37 21.42 -3.60
N THR A 3 -5.20 20.81 -3.79
CA THR A 3 -5.09 19.38 -4.06
C THR A 3 -5.48 18.68 -2.77
N ALA A 4 -6.74 18.27 -2.67
CA ALA A 4 -7.15 17.37 -1.60
C ALA A 4 -6.16 16.19 -1.60
N PRO A 5 -5.63 15.77 -0.44
CA PRO A 5 -4.78 14.60 -0.42
C PRO A 5 -5.64 13.44 -0.94
N SER A 6 -5.33 12.91 -2.12
CA SER A 6 -5.99 11.72 -2.62
C SER A 6 -5.38 10.53 -1.87
N TRP A 7 -6.21 9.60 -1.44
CA TRP A 7 -5.73 8.40 -0.75
C TRP A 7 -6.16 7.22 -1.60
N LEU A 8 -5.19 6.38 -1.96
CA LEU A 8 -5.41 5.17 -2.71
C LEU A 8 -5.69 4.03 -1.75
N LEU A 9 -6.82 3.34 -1.95
CA LEU A 9 -7.17 2.18 -1.14
C LEU A 9 -6.84 0.91 -1.95
N LEU A 10 -5.77 0.23 -1.55
CA LEU A 10 -5.35 -1.04 -2.11
C LEU A 10 -6.02 -2.19 -1.33
N LEU A 11 -6.96 -2.84 -2.00
CA LEU A 11 -7.55 -4.09 -1.53
C LEU A 11 -6.81 -5.25 -2.17
N PHE A 12 -6.13 -6.05 -1.37
CA PHE A 12 -5.41 -7.21 -1.87
C PHE A 12 -5.52 -8.37 -0.89
N SER A 13 -5.81 -9.55 -1.43
CA SER A 13 -5.96 -10.76 -0.64
C SER A 13 -4.80 -11.70 -0.98
N LEU A 14 -3.85 -11.83 -0.06
CA LEU A 14 -2.83 -12.88 -0.19
C LEU A 14 -3.28 -14.14 0.54
N PRO A 15 -3.05 -15.32 -0.05
CA PRO A 15 -3.29 -16.58 0.62
C PRO A 15 -2.43 -16.68 1.89
N THR A 16 -3.06 -17.09 3.00
CA THR A 16 -2.45 -17.27 4.34
C THR A 16 -1.19 -18.15 4.32
N ASN A 17 -1.05 -19.01 3.32
CA ASN A 17 0.11 -19.91 3.16
C ASN A 17 1.44 -19.14 2.89
N ARG A 18 1.38 -17.86 2.51
CA ARG A 18 2.57 -17.07 2.15
C ARG A 18 2.79 -15.87 3.07
N ASN A 19 3.10 -16.17 4.33
CA ASN A 19 3.32 -15.14 5.36
C ASN A 19 4.51 -14.22 5.04
N THR A 20 5.59 -14.74 4.47
CA THR A 20 6.79 -13.95 4.11
C THR A 20 6.51 -12.95 2.99
N GLU A 21 5.74 -13.34 1.97
CA GLU A 21 5.34 -12.44 0.86
C GLU A 21 4.41 -11.34 1.37
N ARG A 22 3.45 -11.67 2.25
CA ARG A 22 2.63 -10.67 2.95
C ARG A 22 3.53 -9.66 3.66
N VAL A 23 4.55 -10.15 4.38
CA VAL A 23 5.48 -9.32 5.14
C VAL A 23 6.33 -8.41 4.25
N ALA A 24 6.83 -8.95 3.14
CA ALA A 24 7.60 -8.18 2.17
C ALA A 24 6.75 -7.08 1.51
N VAL A 25 5.52 -7.41 1.12
CA VAL A 25 4.58 -6.46 0.51
C VAL A 25 4.23 -5.34 1.50
N TRP A 26 3.75 -5.66 2.71
CA TRP A 26 3.38 -4.59 3.65
C TRP A 26 4.60 -3.78 4.11
N ARG A 27 5.80 -4.36 4.20
CA ARG A 27 7.03 -3.60 4.49
C ARG A 27 7.37 -2.62 3.37
N ARG A 28 7.23 -3.03 2.10
CA ARG A 28 7.43 -2.14 0.95
C ARG A 28 6.41 -1.00 0.96
N LEU A 29 5.12 -1.35 1.12
CA LEU A 29 4.04 -0.38 1.20
C LEU A 29 4.26 0.58 2.38
N LYS A 30 4.62 0.09 3.58
CA LYS A 30 4.92 0.93 4.74
C LYS A 30 6.12 1.86 4.50
N LYS A 31 7.15 1.40 3.77
CA LYS A 31 8.29 2.24 3.37
C LYS A 31 7.86 3.39 2.45
N MET A 32 6.86 3.16 1.61
CA MET A 32 6.28 4.19 0.76
C MET A 32 5.47 5.18 1.63
N GLY A 33 4.84 4.71 2.70
CA GLY A 33 3.98 5.53 3.56
C GLY A 33 2.57 4.96 3.69
N ALA A 34 2.38 3.74 3.18
CA ALA A 34 1.13 3.05 3.28
C ALA A 34 0.82 2.67 4.72
N VAL A 35 -0.45 2.81 5.08
CA VAL A 35 -1.00 2.41 6.36
C VAL A 35 -1.88 1.19 6.15
N GLN A 36 -1.56 0.10 6.85
CA GLN A 36 -2.41 -1.09 6.85
C GLN A 36 -3.63 -0.85 7.73
N ILE A 37 -4.83 -0.94 7.16
CA ILE A 37 -6.10 -0.84 7.91
C ILE A 37 -6.57 -2.22 8.36
N LYS A 38 -6.46 -3.23 7.47
CA LYS A 38 -6.79 -4.64 7.74
C LYS A 38 -5.83 -5.57 7.01
N THR A 39 -5.87 -6.86 7.32
CA THR A 39 -5.07 -7.92 6.69
C THR A 39 -5.07 -7.83 5.16
N SER A 40 -6.18 -7.39 4.57
CA SER A 40 -6.43 -7.30 3.13
C SER A 40 -6.59 -5.88 2.59
N THR A 41 -6.40 -4.84 3.44
CA THR A 41 -6.70 -3.45 3.09
C THR A 41 -5.56 -2.53 3.49
N TYR A 42 -5.02 -1.82 2.51
CA TYR A 42 -3.93 -0.88 2.64
C TYR A 42 -4.34 0.49 2.11
N LEU A 43 -4.01 1.53 2.85
CA LEU A 43 -4.17 2.93 2.45
C LEU A 43 -2.82 3.44 2.00
N LEU A 44 -2.71 4.02 0.81
CA LEU A 44 -1.53 4.70 0.33
C LEU A 44 -1.84 6.20 0.14
N PRO A 45 -0.90 7.09 0.48
CA PRO A 45 -0.97 8.46 0.04
C PRO A 45 -0.79 8.53 -1.49
N ASP A 46 -1.56 9.36 -2.17
CA ASP A 46 -1.42 9.67 -3.60
C ASP A 46 -0.18 10.56 -3.83
N GLU A 47 1.00 9.98 -3.62
CA GLU A 47 2.27 10.64 -3.87
C GLU A 47 2.82 10.21 -5.24
N PRO A 48 3.03 11.15 -6.17
CA PRO A 48 3.47 10.79 -7.51
C PRO A 48 4.83 10.08 -7.57
N ALA A 49 5.70 10.32 -6.57
CA ALA A 49 6.99 9.65 -6.42
C ALA A 49 6.86 8.13 -6.14
N GLN A 50 5.69 7.67 -5.70
CA GLN A 50 5.45 6.26 -5.41
C GLN A 50 4.99 5.45 -6.63
N TYR A 51 4.49 6.11 -7.69
CA TYR A 51 4.05 5.42 -8.91
C TYR A 51 5.18 4.68 -9.63
N GLU A 52 6.42 5.18 -9.55
CA GLU A 52 7.59 4.50 -10.12
C GLU A 52 7.90 3.16 -9.44
N GLN A 53 7.41 2.92 -8.22
CA GLN A 53 7.56 1.62 -7.54
C GLN A 53 6.54 0.57 -8.02
N PHE A 54 5.51 0.98 -8.76
CA PHE A 54 4.47 0.13 -9.33
C PHE A 54 4.69 -0.21 -10.81
N GLN A 55 5.69 0.39 -11.46
CA GLN A 55 6.09 0.12 -12.84
C GLN A 55 7.14 -1.01 -12.91
#